data_AF-A0A2V8Z0J4-F1
#
_entry.id   AF-A0A2V8Z0J4-F1
#
_cell.length_a   1.000
_cell.length_b   1.000
_cell.length_c   1.000
_cell.angle_alpha   90.00
_cell.angle_beta   90.00
_cell.angle_gamma   90.00
#
_symmetry.space_group_name_H-M   'P 1'
#
loop_
_entity.id
_entity.type
_entity.pdbx_description
1 polymer ?
#
loop_
_entity_poly.entity_id
_entity_poly.type
_entity_poly.pdbx_seq_one_letter_code
_entity_poly.pdbx_strand_id
1 'polypeptide(L)'
;MMRRALVAGSLLVVAAAVPPLAHQVHKPQVAHLSLQVGDLAPNFTLLADDWKTVKLSDYRGKKNVFLAVYVLAFSEGCTKQMRAVQAGIDSGRIPAADTEVFGVSMDSPAANAAFAEQNGLHFPLLSDMNHKMLTSYGIASFVSSTKATTPLTPTPP
;
A
#
# COMPACT_ATOMS: atom_id res chain seq x y z
N MET A 1 -73.18 40.49 35.77
CA MET A 1 -71.77 40.64 36.23
C MET A 1 -71.13 39.28 36.32
N MET A 2 -69.89 39.18 35.81
CA MET A 2 -69.17 37.98 35.34
C MET A 2 -69.03 36.81 36.32
N ARG A 3 -69.11 35.58 35.78
CA ARG A 3 -68.54 34.38 36.41
C ARG A 3 -67.56 33.68 35.44
N ARG A 4 -66.29 34.00 35.68
CA ARG A 4 -65.03 33.25 35.48
C ARG A 4 -65.11 31.93 34.69
N ALA A 5 -64.51 31.92 33.51
CA ALA A 5 -64.08 30.69 32.84
C ALA A 5 -62.60 30.42 33.17
N LEU A 6 -62.30 29.25 33.72
CA LEU A 6 -60.95 28.71 33.79
C LEU A 6 -60.51 28.30 32.37
N VAL A 7 -59.36 28.80 31.93
CA VAL A 7 -58.68 28.27 30.73
C VAL A 7 -57.67 27.23 31.20
N ALA A 8 -57.91 25.97 30.84
CA ALA A 8 -56.98 24.87 31.03
C ALA A 8 -55.81 25.02 30.05
N GLY A 9 -54.61 25.28 30.58
CA GLY A 9 -53.38 25.31 29.79
C GLY A 9 -52.90 23.88 29.50
N SER A 10 -53.00 23.46 28.23
CA SER A 10 -52.42 22.21 27.76
C SER A 10 -50.92 22.38 27.55
N LEU A 11 -50.13 21.66 28.34
CA LEU A 11 -48.68 21.57 28.21
C LEU A 11 -48.35 20.67 27.01
N LEU A 12 -47.89 21.24 25.90
CA LEU A 12 -47.34 20.50 24.76
C LEU A 12 -45.96 19.97 25.14
N VAL A 13 -45.87 18.67 25.42
CA VAL A 13 -44.59 17.96 25.56
C VAL A 13 -44.09 17.63 24.15
N VAL A 14 -43.09 18.37 23.67
CA VAL A 14 -42.38 18.05 22.43
C VAL A 14 -41.38 16.94 22.74
N ALA A 15 -41.70 15.71 22.37
CA ALA A 15 -40.77 14.60 22.41
C ALA A 15 -39.75 14.76 21.27
N ALA A 16 -38.54 15.21 21.59
CA ALA A 16 -37.43 15.21 20.65
C ALA A 16 -36.97 13.76 20.41
N ALA A 17 -37.31 13.21 19.24
CA ALA A 17 -36.79 11.92 18.80
C ALA A 17 -35.29 12.08 18.48
N VAL A 18 -34.43 11.61 19.38
CA VAL A 18 -32.99 11.50 19.14
C VAL A 18 -32.78 10.23 18.29
N PRO A 19 -32.34 10.33 17.03
CA PRO A 19 -32.06 9.13 16.25
C PRO A 19 -30.92 8.35 16.93
N PRO A 20 -30.97 7.01 16.97
CA PRO A 20 -29.87 6.23 17.51
C PRO A 20 -28.63 6.50 16.65
N LEU A 21 -27.51 6.78 17.33
CA LEU A 21 -26.20 6.94 16.72
C LEU A 21 -25.77 5.58 16.16
N ALA A 22 -26.28 5.24 14.99
CA ALA A 22 -25.82 4.10 14.22
C ALA A 22 -24.34 4.33 13.95
N HIS A 23 -23.49 3.55 14.63
CA HIS A 23 -22.07 3.50 14.35
C HIS A 23 -21.92 3.04 12.91
N GLN A 24 -21.68 3.99 12.01
CA GLN A 24 -21.23 3.71 10.65
C GLN A 24 -19.82 3.14 10.76
N VAL A 25 -19.75 1.83 10.96
CA VAL A 25 -18.53 1.04 10.79
C VAL A 25 -18.13 1.21 9.34
N HIS A 26 -17.23 2.15 9.08
CA HIS A 26 -16.59 2.27 7.78
C HIS A 26 -15.84 0.96 7.56
N LYS A 27 -16.39 0.09 6.71
CA LYS A 27 -15.71 -1.13 6.26
C LYS A 27 -14.34 -0.70 5.75
N PRO A 28 -13.23 -1.29 6.24
CA PRO A 28 -11.91 -0.96 5.74
C PRO A 28 -11.94 -1.13 4.22
N GLN A 29 -11.81 -0.03 3.49
CA GLN A 29 -11.61 -0.08 2.05
C GLN A 29 -10.20 -0.61 1.88
N VAL A 30 -10.09 -1.93 1.70
CA VAL A 30 -8.83 -2.57 1.35
C VAL A 30 -8.42 -1.95 0.02
N ALA A 31 -7.26 -1.29 -0.01
CA ALA A 31 -6.74 -0.67 -1.22
C ALA A 31 -6.77 -1.70 -2.36
N HIS A 32 -7.50 -1.39 -3.42
CA HIS A 32 -7.55 -2.23 -4.60
C HIS A 32 -6.15 -2.18 -5.24
N LEU A 33 -5.44 -3.30 -5.28
CA LEU A 33 -4.23 -3.40 -6.10
C LEU A 33 -4.65 -3.06 -7.53
N SER A 34 -4.21 -1.92 -8.05
CA SER A 34 -4.63 -1.43 -9.37
C SER A 34 -3.99 -2.22 -10.52
N LEU A 35 -2.92 -2.96 -10.22
CA LEU A 35 -2.14 -3.72 -11.21
C LEU A 35 -2.70 -5.15 -11.33
N GLN A 36 -3.01 -5.56 -12.56
CA GLN A 36 -3.55 -6.87 -12.90
C GLN A 36 -2.55 -7.71 -13.71
N VAL A 37 -2.77 -9.02 -13.75
CA VAL A 37 -1.98 -9.91 -14.59
C VAL A 37 -2.17 -9.53 -16.05
N GLY A 38 -1.06 -9.34 -16.77
CA GLY A 38 -1.04 -8.90 -18.16
C GLY A 38 -0.76 -7.39 -18.31
N ASP A 39 -0.90 -6.61 -17.25
CA ASP A 39 -0.51 -5.20 -17.27
C ASP A 39 1.00 -5.04 -17.41
N LEU A 40 1.40 -3.96 -18.08
CA LEU A 40 2.80 -3.58 -18.13
C LEU A 40 3.24 -3.14 -16.73
N ALA A 41 4.19 -3.87 -16.12
CA ALA A 41 4.76 -3.51 -14.84
C ALA A 41 5.29 -2.06 -14.86
N PRO A 42 4.85 -1.19 -13.91
CA PRO A 42 5.33 0.19 -13.81
C PRO A 42 6.85 0.24 -13.68
N ASN A 43 7.48 1.14 -14.43
CA ASN A 43 8.93 1.24 -14.42
C ASN A 43 9.43 1.83 -13.09
N PHE A 44 10.61 1.40 -12.64
CA PHE A 44 11.26 1.98 -11.47
C PHE A 44 12.77 2.12 -11.69
N THR A 45 13.37 3.00 -10.88
CA THR A 45 14.81 3.17 -10.74
C THR A 45 15.09 3.36 -9.27
N LEU A 46 15.69 2.37 -8.63
CA LEU A 46 15.93 2.34 -7.18
C LEU A 46 17.41 2.10 -6.90
N LEU A 47 17.84 2.50 -5.71
CA LEU A 47 19.15 2.11 -5.18
C LEU A 47 19.01 0.75 -4.49
N ALA A 48 19.97 -0.13 -4.74
CA ALA A 48 20.17 -1.36 -3.98
C ALA A 48 20.97 -1.08 -2.70
N ASP A 49 21.04 -2.08 -1.84
CA ASP A 49 21.80 -2.12 -0.59
C ASP A 49 23.31 -1.89 -0.77
N ASP A 50 23.85 -2.21 -1.95
CA ASP A 50 25.22 -1.91 -2.34
C ASP A 50 25.40 -0.55 -3.04
N TRP A 51 24.38 0.31 -2.97
CA TRP A 51 24.29 1.63 -3.61
C TRP A 51 24.32 1.63 -5.15
N LYS A 52 24.23 0.48 -5.80
CA LYS A 52 24.06 0.43 -7.25
C LYS A 52 22.64 0.79 -7.63
N THR A 53 22.50 1.45 -8.79
CA THR A 53 21.20 1.75 -9.37
C THR A 53 20.66 0.55 -10.13
N VAL A 54 19.43 0.15 -9.82
CA VAL A 54 18.69 -0.91 -10.52
C VAL A 54 17.52 -0.29 -11.26
N LYS A 55 17.40 -0.58 -12.56
CA LYS A 55 16.29 -0.14 -13.42
C LYS A 55 15.54 -1.34 -13.94
N LEU A 56 14.21 -1.35 -13.80
CA LEU A 56 13.39 -2.45 -14.33
C LEU A 56 13.53 -2.61 -15.85
N SER A 57 13.75 -1.50 -16.58
CA SER A 57 13.98 -1.51 -18.02
C SER A 57 15.14 -2.39 -18.47
N ASP A 58 16.15 -2.59 -17.63
CA ASP A 58 17.38 -3.28 -18.01
C ASP A 58 17.16 -4.80 -18.18
N TYR A 59 16.08 -5.33 -17.61
CA TYR A 59 15.70 -6.74 -17.60
C TYR A 59 14.64 -7.10 -18.65
N ARG A 60 13.97 -6.10 -19.26
CA ARG A 60 12.89 -6.34 -20.23
C ARG A 60 13.40 -7.18 -21.41
N GLY A 61 12.71 -8.29 -21.69
CA GLY A 61 13.06 -9.22 -22.76
C GLY A 61 14.34 -10.04 -22.52
N LYS A 62 14.96 -9.95 -21.33
CA LYS A 62 16.19 -10.68 -20.99
C LYS A 62 16.00 -11.69 -19.86
N LYS A 63 15.29 -11.30 -18.80
CA LYS A 63 15.02 -12.14 -17.62
C LYS A 63 13.63 -11.84 -17.06
N ASN A 64 13.07 -12.80 -16.33
CA ASN A 64 11.95 -12.56 -15.42
C ASN A 64 12.43 -11.70 -14.24
N VAL A 65 11.52 -10.96 -13.62
CA VAL A 65 11.83 -10.17 -12.42
C VAL A 65 10.85 -10.53 -11.31
N PHE A 66 11.38 -11.01 -10.18
CA PHE A 66 10.63 -11.31 -8.96
C PHE A 66 10.83 -10.16 -7.96
N LEU A 67 9.74 -9.55 -7.50
CA LEU A 67 9.77 -8.49 -6.49
C LEU A 67 9.20 -9.00 -5.16
N ALA A 68 10.07 -9.29 -4.20
CA ALA A 68 9.73 -9.67 -2.83
C ALA A 68 9.58 -8.41 -1.97
N VAL A 69 8.36 -7.85 -1.92
CA VAL A 69 8.08 -6.65 -1.12
C VAL A 69 7.95 -7.01 0.35
N TYR A 70 8.62 -6.25 1.23
CA TYR A 70 8.55 -6.38 2.68
C TYR A 70 8.41 -5.00 3.34
N VAL A 71 7.74 -4.95 4.49
CA VAL A 71 7.29 -3.69 5.09
C VAL A 71 8.41 -2.99 5.86
N LEU A 72 9.15 -3.74 6.67
CA LEU A 72 10.13 -3.19 7.59
C LEU A 72 11.24 -4.21 7.88
N ALA A 73 12.48 -3.83 7.59
CA ALA A 73 13.67 -4.57 7.99
C ALA A 73 13.68 -4.83 9.50
N PHE A 74 14.32 -5.94 9.92
CA PHE A 74 14.46 -6.36 11.32
C PHE A 74 13.15 -6.72 12.05
N SER A 75 12.02 -6.81 11.34
CA SER A 75 10.78 -7.39 11.88
C SER A 75 10.76 -8.91 11.67
N GLU A 76 10.21 -9.66 12.63
CA GLU A 76 10.21 -11.14 12.60
C GLU A 76 9.52 -11.70 11.34
N GLY A 77 8.37 -11.14 10.98
CA GLY A 77 7.61 -11.56 9.79
C GLY A 77 8.40 -11.35 8.49
N CYS A 78 8.95 -10.15 8.30
CA CYS A 78 9.76 -9.85 7.11
C CYS A 78 11.05 -10.69 7.10
N THR A 79 11.65 -10.94 8.27
CA THR A 79 12.82 -11.82 8.39
C THR A 79 12.52 -13.23 7.90
N LYS A 80 11.40 -13.83 8.34
CA LYS A 80 10.98 -15.16 7.88
C LYS A 80 10.70 -15.17 6.38
N GLN A 81 9.99 -14.15 5.87
CA GLN A 81 9.67 -14.02 4.45
C GLN A 81 10.95 -13.97 3.60
N MET A 82 11.90 -13.09 3.92
CA MET A 82 13.08 -12.88 3.09
C MET A 82 14.05 -14.06 3.16
N ARG A 83 14.19 -14.72 4.31
CA ARG A 83 14.93 -15.99 4.42
C ARG A 83 14.27 -17.11 3.61
N ALA A 84 12.95 -17.16 3.53
CA ALA A 84 12.25 -18.14 2.71
C ALA A 84 12.47 -17.89 1.20
N VAL A 85 12.59 -16.63 0.77
CA VAL A 85 12.99 -16.28 -0.59
C VAL A 85 14.41 -16.78 -0.87
N GLN A 86 15.37 -16.52 0.03
CA GLN A 86 16.74 -17.03 -0.10
C GLN A 86 16.76 -18.56 -0.21
N ALA A 87 16.07 -19.27 0.68
CA ALA A 87 15.97 -20.73 0.63
C ALA A 87 15.30 -21.23 -0.67
N GLY A 88 14.36 -20.47 -1.23
CA GLY A 88 13.75 -20.74 -2.53
C GLY A 88 14.75 -20.63 -3.68
N ILE A 89 15.67 -19.67 -3.63
CA ILE A 89 16.79 -19.53 -4.57
C ILE A 89 17.76 -20.71 -4.42
N ASP A 90 18.22 -20.97 -3.20
CA ASP A 90 19.23 -22.01 -2.92
C ASP A 90 18.76 -23.41 -3.29
N SER A 91 17.47 -23.69 -3.11
CA SER A 91 16.85 -24.97 -3.49
C SER A 91 16.50 -25.08 -4.98
N GLY A 92 16.63 -23.99 -5.75
CA GLY A 92 16.23 -23.94 -7.16
C GLY A 92 14.73 -23.85 -7.41
N ARG A 93 13.90 -23.73 -6.36
CA ARG A 93 12.45 -23.50 -6.50
C ARG A 93 12.14 -22.16 -7.17
N ILE A 94 13.00 -21.17 -6.93
CA ILE A 94 13.04 -19.92 -7.69
C ILE A 94 14.21 -20.06 -8.69
N PRO A 95 13.93 -20.22 -10.00
CA PRO A 95 14.97 -20.46 -10.99
C PRO A 95 15.74 -19.16 -11.29
N ALA A 96 16.81 -18.92 -10.51
CA ALA A 96 17.61 -17.70 -10.58
C ALA A 96 18.46 -17.57 -11.87
N ALA A 97 18.56 -18.64 -12.69
CA ALA A 97 19.23 -18.57 -13.99
C ALA A 97 18.49 -17.64 -14.96
N ASP A 98 17.15 -17.61 -14.88
CA ASP A 98 16.24 -16.92 -15.78
C ASP A 98 15.33 -15.92 -15.05
N THR A 99 15.48 -15.78 -13.73
CA THR A 99 14.76 -14.82 -12.89
C THR A 99 15.73 -13.99 -12.06
N GLU A 100 15.63 -12.67 -12.17
CA GLU A 100 16.28 -11.75 -11.25
C GLU A 100 15.38 -11.51 -10.03
N VAL A 101 15.89 -11.71 -8.82
CA VAL A 101 15.13 -11.56 -7.57
C VAL A 101 15.57 -10.29 -6.86
N PHE A 102 14.60 -9.46 -6.47
CA PHE A 102 14.83 -8.27 -5.66
C PHE A 102 13.93 -8.29 -4.44
N GLY A 103 14.51 -7.99 -3.26
CA GLY A 103 13.71 -7.51 -2.14
C GLY A 103 13.41 -6.03 -2.31
N VAL A 104 12.24 -5.55 -1.89
CA VAL A 104 11.89 -4.12 -1.96
C VAL A 104 11.22 -3.67 -0.66
N SER A 105 11.71 -2.60 -0.05
CA SER A 105 11.08 -1.96 1.11
C SER A 105 11.23 -0.44 1.08
N MET A 106 10.65 0.23 2.07
CA MET A 106 10.79 1.68 2.29
C MET A 106 12.01 2.03 3.15
N ASP A 107 12.82 1.03 3.53
CA ASP A 107 14.04 1.21 4.32
C ASP A 107 15.17 1.80 3.47
N SER A 108 16.17 2.39 4.12
CA SER A 108 17.34 2.96 3.43
C SER A 108 18.27 1.88 2.85
N PRO A 109 19.11 2.18 1.85
CA PRO A 109 20.12 1.25 1.35
C PRO A 109 21.02 0.67 2.46
N ALA A 110 21.44 1.51 3.42
CA ALA A 110 22.26 1.09 4.55
C ALA A 110 21.53 0.14 5.52
N ALA A 111 20.24 0.40 5.80
CA ALA A 111 19.42 -0.49 6.62
C ALA A 111 19.21 -1.85 5.92
N ASN A 112 18.96 -1.81 4.62
CA ASN A 112 18.84 -3.00 3.78
C ASN A 112 20.14 -3.82 3.77
N ALA A 113 21.30 -3.18 3.64
CA ALA A 113 22.60 -3.85 3.67
C ALA A 113 22.82 -4.60 5.00
N ALA A 114 22.58 -3.92 6.13
CA ALA A 114 22.69 -4.53 7.45
C ALA A 114 21.68 -5.69 7.63
N PHE A 115 20.47 -5.53 7.10
CA PHE A 115 19.44 -6.57 7.15
C PHE A 115 19.81 -7.79 6.29
N ALA A 116 20.35 -7.57 5.09
CA ALA A 116 20.83 -8.63 4.21
C ALA A 116 21.97 -9.42 4.87
N GLU A 117 22.97 -8.72 5.41
CA GLU A 117 24.11 -9.32 6.12
C GLU A 117 23.64 -10.17 7.31
N GLN A 118 22.82 -9.60 8.21
CA GLN A 118 22.35 -10.31 9.41
C GLN A 118 21.53 -11.57 9.09
N ASN A 119 20.93 -11.64 7.90
CA ASN A 119 20.04 -12.73 7.51
C ASN A 119 20.60 -13.65 6.42
N GLY A 120 21.84 -13.43 5.98
CA GLY A 120 22.46 -14.23 4.92
C GLY A 120 21.73 -14.13 3.59
N LEU A 121 21.23 -12.94 3.24
CA LEU A 121 20.56 -12.70 1.97
C LEU A 121 21.60 -12.31 0.91
N HIS A 122 21.57 -12.98 -0.24
CA HIS A 122 22.54 -12.79 -1.33
C HIS A 122 21.94 -12.12 -2.57
N PHE A 123 20.63 -11.92 -2.60
CA PHE A 123 19.95 -11.16 -3.65
C PHE A 123 19.79 -9.68 -3.24
N PRO A 124 19.77 -8.73 -4.19
CA PRO A 124 19.77 -7.30 -3.85
C PRO A 124 18.47 -6.85 -3.18
N LEU A 125 18.60 -5.93 -2.23
CA LEU A 125 17.48 -5.30 -1.51
C LEU A 125 17.34 -3.82 -1.91
N LEU A 126 16.32 -3.53 -2.69
CA LEU A 126 16.04 -2.21 -3.23
C LEU A 126 15.33 -1.31 -2.20
N SER A 127 15.72 -0.04 -2.21
CA SER A 127 15.21 1.01 -1.33
C SER A 127 14.26 1.93 -2.09
N ASP A 128 12.96 1.89 -1.73
CA ASP A 128 11.91 2.79 -2.20
C ASP A 128 11.51 3.79 -1.11
N MET A 129 12.47 4.49 -0.50
CA MET A 129 12.23 5.46 0.59
C MET A 129 11.26 6.60 0.25
N ASN A 130 11.05 6.89 -1.04
CA ASN A 130 10.10 7.92 -1.49
C ASN A 130 8.71 7.34 -1.84
N HIS A 131 8.55 6.02 -1.69
CA HIS A 131 7.32 5.25 -1.87
C HIS A 131 6.77 5.29 -3.30
N LYS A 132 7.53 5.81 -4.28
CA LYS A 132 7.02 6.02 -5.64
C LYS A 132 6.79 4.70 -6.34
N MET A 133 7.71 3.74 -6.20
CA MET A 133 7.55 2.43 -6.80
C MET A 133 6.35 1.72 -6.17
N LEU A 134 6.31 1.58 -4.84
CA LEU A 134 5.24 0.86 -4.14
C LEU A 134 3.86 1.51 -4.37
N THR A 135 3.79 2.83 -4.50
CA THR A 135 2.54 3.53 -4.87
C THR A 135 2.13 3.23 -6.31
N SER A 136 3.07 3.24 -7.26
CA SER A 136 2.77 2.94 -8.67
C SER A 136 2.32 1.48 -8.89
N TYR A 137 2.73 0.57 -8.02
CA TYR A 137 2.28 -0.83 -7.99
C TYR A 137 0.99 -1.03 -7.17
N GLY A 138 0.41 0.02 -6.58
CA GLY A 138 -0.81 -0.05 -5.77
C GLY A 138 -0.63 -0.75 -4.42
N ILE A 139 0.60 -0.96 -3.97
CA ILE A 139 0.93 -1.65 -2.71
C ILE A 139 0.86 -0.67 -1.53
N ALA A 140 1.35 0.55 -1.73
CA ALA A 140 1.27 1.61 -0.74
C ALA A 140 0.22 2.64 -1.18
N SER A 141 -0.78 2.88 -0.33
CA SER A 141 -1.78 3.94 -0.54
C SER A 141 -1.43 5.15 0.32
N PHE A 142 -0.47 5.95 -0.12
CA PHE A 142 -0.29 7.30 0.42
C PHE A 142 -1.24 8.21 -0.35
N VAL A 143 -2.47 8.36 0.15
CA VAL A 143 -3.40 9.37 -0.35
C VAL A 143 -2.75 10.74 -0.13
N SER A 144 -2.11 11.26 -1.18
CA SER A 144 -1.87 12.69 -1.25
C SER A 144 -3.26 13.31 -1.41
N SER A 145 -3.74 14.02 -0.39
CA SER A 145 -5.04 14.70 -0.38
C SER A 145 -5.16 15.84 -1.40
N THR A 146 -4.43 15.80 -2.51
CA THR A 146 -4.69 16.65 -3.67
C THR A 146 -5.70 15.95 -4.57
N LYS A 147 -6.97 16.14 -4.21
CA LYS A 147 -8.14 15.92 -5.06
C LYS A 147 -7.84 16.33 -6.51
N ALA A 148 -7.51 15.36 -7.37
CA ALA A 148 -7.57 15.53 -8.81
C ALA A 148 -9.05 15.62 -9.17
N THR A 149 -9.57 16.85 -9.17
CA THR A 149 -10.87 17.15 -9.76
C THR A 149 -10.72 16.87 -11.25
N THR A 150 -11.17 15.71 -11.71
CA THR A 150 -11.40 15.46 -13.12
C THR A 150 -12.36 16.55 -13.62
N PRO A 151 -12.00 17.34 -14.65
CA PRO A 151 -12.95 18.28 -15.24
C PRO A 151 -14.11 17.46 -15.80
N LEU A 152 -15.32 17.69 -15.27
CA LEU A 152 -16.53 17.20 -15.90
C LEU A 152 -16.64 17.88 -17.26
N THR A 153 -16.39 17.14 -18.33
CA THR A 153 -16.70 17.59 -19.69
C THR A 153 -18.21 17.79 -19.81
N PRO A 154 -18.70 18.99 -20.21
CA PRO A 154 -20.11 19.19 -20.43
C PRO A 154 -20.56 18.41 -21.66
N THR A 155 -21.57 17.57 -21.51
CA THR A 155 -22.26 16.92 -22.63
C THR A 155 -23.05 17.99 -23.40
N PRO A 156 -22.90 18.10 -24.74
CA PRO A 156 -23.65 19.06 -25.54
C PRO A 156 -25.15 18.71 -25.62
N PRO A 157 -26.02 19.70 -25.90
CA PRO A 157 -27.48 19.56 -25.87
C PRO A 157 -28.05 18.64 -26.96
#